data_AF-A0A8H3QFK3-F1
#
_entry.id   AF-A0A8H3QFK3-F1
#
_cell.length_a   1.000
_cell.length_b   1.000
_cell.length_c   1.000
_cell.angle_alpha   90.00
_cell.angle_beta   90.00
_cell.angle_gamma   90.00
#
_symmetry.space_group_name_H-M   'P 1'
#
loop_
_entity.id
_entity.type
_entity.pdbx_description
1 polymer ?
#
loop_
_entity_poly.entity_id
_entity_poly.type
_entity_poly.pdbx_seq_one_letter_code
_entity_poly.pdbx_strand_id
1 'polypeptide(L)'
;MTFKRKELTAFEREESCEYETLPSRPGRNPIMTKRDSRHLIRILKQNRKTNLQELHEDFLNLTPTRVCKNTLKKSLYEQDFYGRVGIGKPFVSEKNKQKRLIWTKECKEWTNEWKSIIWSNESKFELFKGNGRRWVWRQSHEKYDVECLIPIVKSGQQGEDNAPIHTARIVKSWKKDNRVNSIP
;
A
#
# COMPACT_ATOMS: atom_id res chain seq x y z
N MET A 1 20.81 -40.17 76.85
CA MET A 1 19.55 -39.40 76.89
C MET A 1 19.53 -38.42 75.72
N THR A 2 18.71 -38.77 74.74
CA THR A 2 17.92 -37.91 73.84
C THR A 2 18.38 -36.47 73.55
N PHE A 3 18.78 -36.28 72.29
CA PHE A 3 18.92 -35.02 71.57
C PHE A 3 17.66 -34.14 71.65
N LYS A 4 17.84 -32.84 71.85
CA LYS A 4 16.86 -31.81 71.46
C LYS A 4 17.50 -30.83 70.49
N ARG A 5 16.99 -30.87 69.26
CA ARG A 5 17.17 -29.87 68.20
C ARG A 5 16.96 -28.47 68.75
N LYS A 6 17.90 -27.56 68.50
CA LYS A 6 17.59 -26.13 68.36
C LYS A 6 17.44 -25.88 66.87
N GLU A 7 16.22 -25.58 66.46
CA GLU A 7 15.92 -25.11 65.12
C GLU A 7 16.60 -23.76 64.94
N LEU A 8 17.52 -23.68 63.99
CA LEU A 8 18.02 -22.41 63.48
C LEU A 8 17.12 -22.04 62.31
N THR A 9 16.33 -20.98 62.46
CA THR A 9 15.56 -20.38 61.38
C THR A 9 16.54 -19.75 60.39
N ALA A 10 16.86 -20.47 59.32
CA ALA A 10 17.58 -19.92 58.18
C ALA A 10 16.62 -18.99 57.41
N PHE A 11 16.65 -17.70 57.75
CA PHE A 11 16.06 -16.64 56.93
C PHE A 11 17.20 -16.02 56.11
N GLU A 12 17.69 -16.78 55.13
CA GLU A 12 18.56 -16.26 54.08
C GLU A 12 17.69 -15.43 53.13
N ARG A 13 17.57 -14.13 53.43
CA ARG A 13 17.16 -13.14 52.44
C ARG A 13 18.32 -13.00 51.46
N GLU A 14 18.16 -13.55 50.26
CA GLU A 14 18.91 -13.08 49.10
C GLU A 14 18.60 -11.58 48.93
N GLU A 15 19.53 -10.75 49.36
CA GLU A 15 19.46 -9.31 49.13
C GLU A 15 19.87 -9.07 47.66
N SER A 16 18.90 -9.20 46.75
CA SER A 16 19.05 -8.77 45.37
C SER A 16 19.22 -7.25 45.37
N CYS A 17 20.45 -6.79 45.13
CA CYS A 17 20.77 -5.38 44.92
C CYS A 17 20.08 -4.90 43.63
N GLU A 18 18.89 -4.34 43.79
CA GLU A 18 18.11 -3.74 42.72
C GLU A 18 18.72 -2.38 42.40
N TYR A 19 19.54 -2.33 41.34
CA TYR A 19 20.07 -1.06 40.83
C TYR A 19 18.91 -0.27 40.20
N GLU A 20 18.33 0.66 40.94
CA GLU A 20 17.34 1.61 40.42
C GLU A 20 17.97 2.42 39.27
N THR A 21 17.54 2.15 38.04
CA THR A 21 17.92 2.96 36.88
C THR A 21 17.22 4.31 36.99
N LEU A 22 18.00 5.37 37.27
CA LEU A 22 17.48 6.73 37.33
C LEU A 22 16.75 7.11 36.03
N PRO A 23 15.65 7.88 36.10
CA PRO A 23 14.89 8.28 34.94
C PRO A 23 15.76 9.11 33.98
N SER A 24 15.75 8.73 32.70
CA SER A 24 16.50 9.41 31.65
C SER A 24 16.08 10.87 31.56
N ARG A 25 17.07 11.78 31.46
CA ARG A 25 16.81 13.22 31.37
C ARG A 25 16.01 13.52 30.10
N PRO A 26 14.92 14.31 30.18
CA PRO A 26 14.17 14.68 29.00
C PRO A 26 15.06 15.47 28.03
N GLY A 27 15.06 15.06 26.77
CA GLY A 27 15.80 15.75 25.71
C GLY A 27 15.18 17.11 25.37
N ARG A 28 15.80 17.81 24.40
CA ARG A 28 15.26 19.07 23.87
C ARG A 28 13.87 18.86 23.27
N ASN A 29 12.92 19.72 23.65
CA ASN A 29 11.58 19.69 23.09
C ASN A 29 11.61 19.83 21.54
N PRO A 30 10.83 19.01 20.81
CA PRO A 30 10.73 19.13 19.36
C PRO A 30 10.21 20.51 18.95
N ILE A 31 10.76 21.04 17.85
CA ILE A 31 10.30 22.31 17.25
C ILE A 31 8.88 22.16 16.68
N MET A 32 8.55 20.97 16.16
CA MET A 32 7.20 20.67 15.68
C MET A 32 6.28 20.30 16.82
N THR A 33 5.13 20.96 16.90
CA THR A 33 4.07 20.59 17.84
C THR A 33 3.23 19.44 17.30
N LYS A 34 2.46 18.77 18.17
CA LYS A 34 1.47 17.75 17.73
C LYS A 34 0.40 18.31 16.78
N ARG A 35 0.14 19.62 16.82
CA ARG A 35 -0.78 20.29 15.89
C ARG A 35 -0.15 20.38 14.50
N ASP A 36 1.13 20.75 14.45
CA ASP A 36 1.90 20.85 13.22
C ASP A 36 2.02 19.50 12.53
N SER A 37 2.32 18.42 13.27
CA SER A 37 2.38 17.07 12.71
C SER A 37 1.04 16.62 12.12
N ARG A 38 -0.09 16.90 12.78
CA ARG A 38 -1.42 16.61 12.23
C ARG A 38 -1.72 17.42 10.97
N HIS A 39 -1.28 18.68 10.92
CA HIS A 39 -1.45 19.53 9.76
C HIS A 39 -0.62 19.03 8.57
N LEU A 40 0.65 18.65 8.83
CA LEU A 40 1.53 18.03 7.85
C LEU A 40 0.91 16.77 7.23
N ILE A 41 0.38 15.86 8.06
CA ILE A 41 -0.28 14.64 7.56
C ILE A 41 -1.51 14.99 6.70
N ARG A 42 -2.27 16.03 7.07
CA ARG A 42 -3.44 16.46 6.28
C ARG A 42 -3.02 16.95 4.89
N ILE A 43 -1.99 17.79 4.80
CA ILE A 43 -1.45 18.27 3.52
C ILE A 43 -0.94 17.08 2.68
N LEU A 44 -0.16 16.19 3.31
CA LEU A 44 0.35 14.99 2.63
C LEU A 44 -0.77 14.09 2.08
N LYS A 45 -1.85 13.91 2.84
CA LYS A 45 -2.99 13.08 2.41
C LYS A 45 -3.78 13.69 1.25
N GLN A 46 -3.76 15.01 1.07
CA GLN A 46 -4.37 15.68 -0.09
C GLN A 46 -3.62 15.35 -1.37
N ASN A 47 -2.27 15.29 -1.32
CA ASN A 47 -1.46 14.88 -2.46
C ASN A 47 -0.30 13.99 -2.01
N ARG A 48 -0.52 12.68 -2.01
CA ARG A 48 0.48 11.68 -1.59
C ARG A 48 1.66 11.54 -2.56
N LYS A 49 1.63 12.21 -3.71
CA LYS A 49 2.61 12.10 -4.80
C LYS A 49 3.59 13.28 -4.86
N THR A 50 3.49 14.21 -3.91
CA THR A 50 4.37 15.40 -3.83
C THR A 50 5.81 15.05 -3.52
N ASN A 51 6.72 15.90 -4.01
CA ASN A 51 8.10 15.89 -3.56
C ASN A 51 8.18 16.44 -2.12
N LEU A 52 9.22 16.05 -1.38
CA LEU A 52 9.48 16.59 -0.05
C LEU A 52 9.70 18.11 -0.05
N GLN A 53 10.24 18.65 -1.15
CA GLN A 53 10.43 20.09 -1.34
C GLN A 53 9.08 20.82 -1.43
N GLU A 54 8.19 20.37 -2.31
CA GLU A 54 6.84 20.94 -2.48
C GLU A 54 6.05 20.84 -1.17
N LEU A 55 6.09 19.66 -0.52
CA LEU A 55 5.44 19.46 0.78
C LEU A 55 5.97 20.42 1.86
N HIS A 56 7.27 20.76 1.81
CA HIS A 56 7.88 21.70 2.74
C HIS A 56 7.42 23.12 2.49
N GLU A 57 7.34 23.54 1.23
CA GLU A 57 6.81 24.85 0.83
C GLU A 57 5.33 25.00 1.21
N ASP A 58 4.50 23.99 0.91
CA ASP A 58 3.09 23.96 1.31
C ASP A 58 2.91 24.08 2.83
N PHE A 59 3.75 23.36 3.59
CA PHE A 59 3.70 23.41 5.04
C PHE A 59 4.08 24.79 5.61
N LEU A 60 5.11 25.43 5.06
CA LEU A 60 5.53 26.78 5.47
C LEU A 60 4.50 27.86 5.12
N ASN A 61 3.77 27.69 4.01
CA ASN A 61 2.72 28.62 3.62
C ASN A 61 1.49 28.54 4.53
N LEU A 62 1.20 27.35 5.07
CA LEU A 62 0.00 27.10 5.88
C LEU A 62 0.24 27.20 7.39
N THR A 63 1.50 27.18 7.84
CA THR A 63 1.85 27.22 9.25
C THR A 63 2.93 28.25 9.55
N PRO A 64 2.89 28.93 10.71
CA PRO A 64 3.92 29.89 11.09
C PRO A 64 5.24 29.22 11.53
N THR A 65 5.24 27.90 11.69
CA THR A 65 6.38 27.14 12.23
C THR A 65 7.46 26.94 11.18
N ARG A 66 8.60 27.61 11.34
CA ARG A 66 9.76 27.44 10.45
C ARG A 66 10.55 26.19 10.80
N VAL A 67 10.44 25.18 9.94
CA VAL A 67 11.16 23.91 10.07
C VAL A 67 12.00 23.63 8.83
N CYS A 68 13.04 22.80 8.96
CA CYS A 68 13.79 22.31 7.82
C CYS A 68 13.18 21.01 7.26
N LYS A 69 13.50 20.67 6.01
CA LYS A 69 13.04 19.45 5.34
C LYS A 69 13.32 18.17 6.12
N ASN A 70 14.47 18.10 6.80
CA ASN A 70 14.82 16.94 7.62
C ASN A 70 13.91 16.78 8.84
N THR A 71 13.47 17.88 9.46
CA THR A 71 12.51 17.84 10.57
C THR A 71 11.15 17.35 10.09
N LEU A 72 10.66 17.83 8.94
CA LEU A 72 9.44 17.29 8.32
C LEU A 72 9.55 15.80 8.04
N LYS A 73 10.65 15.38 7.41
CA LYS A 73 10.92 13.97 7.09
C LYS A 73 10.93 13.09 8.34
N LYS A 74 11.57 13.54 9.42
CA LYS A 74 11.55 12.84 10.72
C LYS A 74 10.13 12.74 11.28
N SER A 75 9.37 13.83 11.28
CA SER A 75 7.99 13.81 11.76
C SER A 75 7.09 12.89 10.93
N LEU A 76 7.33 12.75 9.61
CA LEU A 76 6.64 11.75 8.78
C LEU A 76 7.01 10.33 9.18
N TYR A 77 8.29 10.06 9.45
CA TYR A 77 8.76 8.73 9.86
C TYR A 77 8.23 8.32 11.24
N GLU A 78 8.13 9.27 12.17
CA GLU A 78 7.46 9.07 13.47
C GLU A 78 5.97 8.72 13.34
N GLN A 79 5.37 8.97 12.18
CA GLN A 79 3.97 8.68 11.86
C GLN A 79 3.84 7.54 10.84
N ASP A 80 4.91 6.76 10.65
CA ASP A 80 5.01 5.63 9.72
C ASP A 80 4.80 5.95 8.23
N PHE A 81 4.93 7.21 7.84
CA PHE A 81 4.87 7.61 6.43
C PHE A 81 6.22 7.52 5.76
N TYR A 82 6.33 6.71 4.72
CA TYR A 82 7.55 6.60 3.96
C TYR A 82 7.31 6.76 2.46
N GLY A 83 8.29 7.36 1.79
CA GLY A 83 8.38 7.30 0.33
C GLY A 83 8.55 5.85 -0.13
N ARG A 84 7.61 5.38 -0.95
CA ARG A 84 7.62 4.05 -1.57
C ARG A 84 7.26 4.18 -3.03
N VAL A 85 7.71 3.23 -3.85
CA VAL A 85 7.25 3.14 -5.24
C VAL A 85 5.77 2.79 -5.24
N GLY A 86 4.96 3.61 -5.89
CA GLY A 86 3.53 3.40 -6.02
C GLY A 86 3.21 2.24 -6.97
N ILE A 87 2.15 1.50 -6.68
CA ILE A 87 1.75 0.36 -7.49
C ILE A 87 0.94 0.86 -8.67
N GLY A 88 1.40 0.51 -9.87
CA GLY A 88 0.65 0.75 -11.09
C GLY A 88 -0.58 -0.15 -11.16
N LYS A 89 -1.77 0.45 -11.21
CA LYS A 89 -3.02 -0.27 -11.47
C LYS A 89 -3.86 0.47 -12.51
N PRO A 90 -4.50 -0.24 -13.45
CA PRO A 90 -5.51 0.37 -14.28
C PRO A 90 -6.70 0.76 -13.41
N PHE A 91 -7.37 1.84 -13.79
CA PHE A 91 -8.65 2.19 -13.20
C PHE A 91 -9.70 1.16 -13.62
N VAL A 92 -10.46 0.63 -12.65
CA VAL A 92 -11.54 -0.32 -12.90
C VAL A 92 -12.81 0.30 -12.33
N SER A 93 -13.81 0.50 -13.19
CA SER A 93 -15.13 1.00 -12.78
C SER A 93 -15.80 0.02 -11.80
N GLU A 94 -16.67 0.53 -10.94
CA GLU A 94 -17.34 -0.31 -9.94
C GLU A 94 -18.16 -1.44 -10.58
N LYS A 95 -18.82 -1.16 -11.70
CA LYS A 95 -19.53 -2.15 -12.52
C LYS A 95 -18.60 -3.27 -13.01
N ASN A 96 -17.40 -2.92 -13.47
CA ASN A 96 -16.43 -3.91 -13.94
C ASN A 96 -15.84 -4.72 -12.78
N LYS A 97 -15.68 -4.13 -11.58
CA LYS A 97 -15.28 -4.90 -10.38
C LYS A 97 -16.31 -5.96 -10.02
N GLN A 98 -17.60 -5.60 -10.02
CA GLN A 98 -18.69 -6.54 -9.73
C GLN A 98 -18.72 -7.69 -10.73
N LYS A 99 -18.65 -7.39 -12.03
CA LYS A 99 -18.57 -8.41 -13.08
C LYS A 99 -17.42 -9.39 -12.86
N ARG A 100 -16.22 -8.87 -12.59
CA ARG A 100 -15.05 -9.70 -12.29
C ARG A 100 -15.23 -10.56 -11.04
N LEU A 101 -15.87 -10.03 -10.00
CA LEU A 101 -16.14 -10.77 -8.77
C LEU A 101 -17.13 -11.92 -9.00
N ILE A 102 -18.18 -11.69 -9.80
CA ILE A 102 -19.15 -12.73 -10.15
C ILE A 102 -18.46 -13.84 -10.96
N TRP A 103 -17.78 -13.46 -12.04
CA TRP A 103 -17.07 -14.41 -12.91
C TRP A 103 -16.03 -15.24 -12.15
N THR A 104 -15.25 -14.63 -11.25
CA THR A 104 -14.28 -15.36 -10.43
C THR A 104 -14.92 -16.32 -9.43
N LYS A 105 -16.12 -16.05 -8.94
CA LYS A 105 -16.87 -16.98 -8.10
C LYS A 105 -17.40 -18.17 -8.90
N GLU A 106 -17.92 -17.92 -10.10
CA GLU A 106 -18.42 -18.96 -11.00
C GLU A 106 -17.30 -19.90 -11.46
N CYS A 107 -16.13 -19.34 -11.76
CA CYS A 107 -14.97 -20.11 -12.22
C CYS A 107 -14.10 -20.66 -11.08
N LYS A 108 -14.50 -20.49 -9.81
CA LYS A 108 -13.68 -20.85 -8.64
C LYS A 108 -13.39 -22.36 -8.56
N GLU A 109 -14.37 -23.17 -8.95
CA GLU A 109 -14.30 -24.65 -8.86
C GLU A 109 -13.80 -25.30 -10.16
N TRP A 110 -13.53 -24.50 -11.19
CA TRP A 110 -13.02 -24.99 -12.45
C TRP A 110 -11.63 -25.60 -12.27
N THR A 111 -11.40 -26.78 -12.85
CA THR A 111 -10.12 -27.50 -12.80
C THR A 111 -9.77 -28.07 -14.16
N ASN A 112 -10.62 -28.94 -14.72
CA ASN A 112 -10.41 -29.53 -16.04
C ASN A 112 -10.78 -28.57 -17.17
N GLU A 113 -11.71 -27.65 -16.90
CA GLU A 113 -12.17 -26.61 -17.82
C GLU A 113 -11.01 -25.71 -18.24
N TRP A 114 -10.11 -25.36 -17.31
CA TRP A 114 -8.92 -24.55 -17.61
C TRP A 114 -8.02 -25.15 -18.69
N LYS A 115 -7.97 -26.48 -18.80
CA LYS A 115 -7.15 -27.18 -19.82
C LYS A 115 -7.74 -27.07 -21.22
N SER A 116 -9.05 -26.87 -21.34
CA SER A 116 -9.75 -26.73 -22.62
C SER A 116 -9.76 -25.30 -23.17
N ILE A 117 -9.31 -24.32 -22.39
CA ILE A 117 -9.38 -22.91 -22.75
C ILE A 117 -8.12 -22.47 -23.49
N ILE A 118 -8.32 -21.87 -24.67
CA ILE A 118 -7.26 -21.22 -25.45
C ILE A 118 -7.34 -19.72 -25.20
N TRP A 119 -6.26 -19.14 -24.68
CA TRP A 119 -6.14 -17.70 -24.43
C TRP A 119 -5.43 -17.02 -25.60
N SER A 120 -6.01 -15.92 -26.10
CA SER A 120 -5.41 -15.08 -27.13
C SER A 120 -5.49 -13.62 -26.71
N ASN A 121 -4.41 -12.87 -26.86
CA ASN A 121 -4.40 -11.42 -26.64
C ASN A 121 -3.35 -10.76 -27.54
N GLU A 122 -3.56 -9.49 -27.85
CA GLU A 122 -2.59 -8.66 -28.57
C GLU A 122 -1.66 -7.98 -27.55
N SER A 123 -0.36 -7.92 -27.86
CA SER A 123 0.63 -7.25 -27.02
C SER A 123 1.53 -6.36 -27.86
N LYS A 124 1.75 -5.13 -27.37
CA LYS A 124 2.69 -4.18 -27.98
C LYS A 124 4.05 -4.34 -27.32
N PHE A 125 5.09 -4.47 -28.12
CA PHE A 125 6.48 -4.46 -27.68
C PHE A 125 7.12 -3.11 -28.01
N GLU A 126 7.62 -2.40 -26.99
CA GLU A 126 8.26 -1.10 -27.14
C GLU A 126 9.76 -1.23 -26.82
N LEU A 127 10.61 -0.70 -27.71
CA LEU A 127 12.08 -0.76 -27.56
C LEU A 127 12.60 0.16 -26.45
N PHE A 128 11.92 1.29 -26.19
CA PHE A 128 12.27 2.24 -25.14
C PHE A 128 11.02 2.60 -24.35
N LYS A 129 10.89 2.04 -23.15
CA LYS A 129 9.77 2.35 -22.27
C LYS A 129 10.10 3.51 -21.36
N GLY A 130 9.42 4.64 -21.55
CA GLY A 130 9.47 5.78 -20.63
C GLY A 130 8.61 5.57 -19.39
N ASN A 131 8.89 4.57 -18.56
CA ASN A 131 8.21 4.42 -17.26
C ASN A 131 9.20 4.64 -16.11
N GLY A 132 9.31 5.88 -15.68
CA GLY A 132 10.01 6.24 -14.45
C GLY A 132 9.32 5.68 -13.21
N ARG A 133 10.11 5.42 -12.16
CA ARG A 133 9.57 5.06 -10.83
C ARG A 133 8.80 6.28 -10.28
N ARG A 134 7.49 6.11 -10.07
CA ARG A 134 6.66 7.12 -9.41
C ARG A 134 6.57 6.81 -7.92
N TRP A 135 7.03 7.74 -7.11
CA TRP A 135 7.05 7.62 -5.65
C TRP A 135 5.76 8.18 -5.05
N VAL A 136 5.37 7.59 -3.93
CA VAL A 136 4.19 7.96 -3.16
C VAL A 136 4.55 7.86 -1.68
N TRP A 137 4.10 8.82 -0.89
CA TRP A 137 4.16 8.74 0.56
C TRP A 137 2.98 7.95 1.11
N ARG A 138 3.26 6.86 1.81
CA ARG A 138 2.22 6.00 2.37
C ARG A 138 2.69 5.25 3.59
N GLN A 139 1.74 4.81 4.40
CA GLN A 139 1.98 3.81 5.43
C GLN A 139 2.05 2.40 4.82
N SER A 140 2.55 1.44 5.60
CA SER A 140 2.78 0.07 5.11
C SER A 140 1.49 -0.59 4.62
N HIS A 141 0.38 -0.42 5.36
CA HIS A 141 -0.92 -1.01 5.08
C HIS A 141 -1.67 -0.35 3.92
N GLU A 142 -1.40 0.92 3.60
CA GLU A 142 -2.04 1.70 2.52
C GLU A 142 -1.53 1.31 1.11
N LYS A 143 -0.97 0.10 0.94
CA LYS A 143 -0.32 -0.35 -0.30
C LYS A 143 -1.26 -0.37 -1.51
N TYR A 144 -2.52 -0.73 -1.26
CA TYR A 144 -3.55 -0.90 -2.29
C TYR A 144 -4.65 0.17 -2.22
N ASP A 145 -4.46 1.19 -1.38
CA ASP A 145 -5.38 2.31 -1.30
C ASP A 145 -5.35 3.12 -2.58
N VAL A 146 -6.54 3.52 -3.05
CA VAL A 146 -6.72 4.18 -4.35
C VAL A 146 -5.85 5.43 -4.49
N GLU A 147 -5.73 6.21 -3.42
CA GLU A 147 -4.90 7.42 -3.36
C GLU A 147 -3.39 7.13 -3.50
N CYS A 148 -2.96 5.93 -3.10
CA CYS A 148 -1.58 5.46 -3.17
C CYS A 148 -1.23 4.76 -4.49
N LEU A 149 -2.24 4.47 -5.31
CA LEU A 149 -2.05 3.84 -6.61
C LEU A 149 -1.55 4.85 -7.65
N ILE A 150 -0.71 4.34 -8.53
CA ILE A 150 -0.33 5.04 -9.75
C ILE A 150 -1.34 4.60 -10.82
N PRO A 151 -2.19 5.51 -11.31
CA PRO A 151 -3.10 5.17 -12.39
C PRO A 151 -2.25 4.83 -13.61
N ILE A 152 -2.38 3.59 -14.08
CA ILE A 152 -1.94 3.21 -15.41
C ILE A 152 -3.10 3.54 -16.34
N VAL A 153 -3.05 4.71 -16.96
CA VAL A 153 -3.92 4.98 -18.10
C VAL A 153 -3.39 4.11 -19.24
N LYS A 154 -4.18 3.13 -19.69
CA LYS A 154 -3.98 2.55 -21.01
C LYS A 154 -4.35 3.65 -22.01
N SER A 155 -3.39 4.50 -22.38
CA SER A 155 -3.61 5.52 -23.40
C SER A 155 -4.01 4.82 -24.69
N GLY A 156 -5.25 5.02 -25.12
CA GLY A 156 -5.73 4.76 -26.48
C GLY A 156 -5.47 3.35 -27.01
N GLN A 157 -6.13 2.34 -26.45
CA GLN A 157 -6.65 1.18 -27.18
C GLN A 157 -7.49 0.35 -26.22
N GLN A 158 -8.77 0.19 -26.55
CA GLN A 158 -9.74 -0.60 -25.79
C GLN A 158 -9.35 -2.08 -25.85
N GLY A 159 -8.38 -2.48 -25.03
CA GLY A 159 -8.16 -3.87 -24.65
C GLY A 159 -9.02 -4.23 -23.45
N GLU A 160 -10.34 -4.08 -23.61
CA GLU A 160 -11.30 -4.92 -22.92
C GLU A 160 -11.70 -6.00 -23.94
N ASP A 161 -11.70 -7.27 -23.56
CA ASP A 161 -11.90 -8.43 -24.45
C ASP A 161 -13.31 -8.50 -25.09
N ASN A 162 -14.08 -7.42 -24.96
CA ASN A 162 -15.33 -7.11 -25.67
C ASN A 162 -15.15 -6.01 -26.72
N ALA A 163 -13.92 -5.75 -27.18
CA ALA A 163 -13.65 -4.73 -28.18
C ALA A 163 -14.61 -4.88 -29.37
N PRO A 164 -15.14 -3.77 -29.92
CA PRO A 164 -16.22 -3.83 -30.91
C PRO A 164 -15.92 -4.75 -32.11
N ILE A 165 -14.65 -4.91 -32.47
CA ILE A 165 -14.21 -5.79 -33.55
C ILE A 165 -14.36 -7.28 -33.21
N HIS A 166 -14.09 -7.71 -31.97
CA HIS A 166 -14.24 -9.10 -31.55
C HIS A 166 -15.70 -9.50 -31.30
N THR A 167 -16.59 -8.51 -31.19
CA THR A 167 -18.04 -8.71 -31.02
C THR A 167 -18.85 -8.38 -32.28
N ALA A 168 -18.16 -8.00 -33.37
CA ALA A 168 -18.77 -7.69 -34.65
C ALA A 168 -19.55 -8.88 -35.23
N ARG A 169 -20.60 -8.59 -36.02
CA ARG A 169 -21.50 -9.62 -36.57
C ARG A 169 -20.75 -10.68 -37.37
N ILE A 170 -19.76 -10.28 -38.16
CA ILE A 170 -18.94 -11.19 -38.97
C ILE A 170 -18.19 -12.18 -38.08
N VAL A 171 -17.56 -11.70 -37.00
CA VAL A 171 -16.81 -12.53 -36.06
C VAL A 171 -17.73 -13.48 -35.29
N LYS A 172 -18.91 -13.00 -34.86
CA LYS A 172 -19.91 -13.85 -34.19
C LYS A 172 -20.45 -14.94 -35.12
N SER A 173 -20.72 -14.62 -36.39
CA SER A 173 -21.16 -15.60 -37.39
C SER A 173 -20.10 -16.66 -37.58
N TRP A 174 -18.85 -16.26 -37.83
CA TRP A 174 -17.75 -17.18 -38.02
C TRP A 174 -17.55 -18.12 -36.82
N LYS A 175 -17.62 -17.60 -35.58
CA LYS A 175 -17.52 -18.44 -34.37
C LYS A 175 -18.65 -19.47 -34.30
N LYS A 176 -19.88 -19.07 -34.65
CA LYS A 176 -21.04 -19.98 -34.69
C LYS A 176 -20.85 -21.06 -35.75
N ASP A 177 -20.43 -20.67 -36.95
CA ASP A 177 -20.23 -21.58 -38.09
C ASP A 177 -19.11 -22.61 -37.80
N ASN A 178 -18.10 -22.21 -37.02
CA ASN A 178 -16.97 -23.05 -36.60
C ASN A 178 -17.14 -23.68 -35.20
N ARG A 179 -18.34 -23.59 -34.59
CA ARG A 179 -18.65 -24.16 -33.26
C ARG A 179 -17.67 -23.73 -32.15
N VAL A 180 -17.20 -22.50 -32.20
CA VAL A 180 -16.27 -21.93 -31.20
C VAL A 180 -17.05 -21.28 -30.06
N ASN A 181 -16.92 -21.84 -28.86
CA ASN A 181 -17.49 -21.27 -27.63
C ASN A 181 -16.59 -20.17 -27.08
N SER A 182 -17.20 -19.08 -26.59
CA SER A 182 -16.50 -17.98 -25.91
C SER A 182 -16.84 -17.98 -24.43
N ILE A 183 -15.84 -17.67 -23.60
CA ILE A 183 -16.02 -17.49 -22.16
C ILE A 183 -16.76 -16.17 -21.92
N PRO A 184 -17.72 -16.13 -20.98
CA PRO A 184 -18.45 -14.90 -20.62
C PRO A 184 -17.57 -13.82 -19.99
#